data_AF-B7LIW0-F1
#
_entry.id   AF-B7LIW0-F1
#
_cell.length_a   1.000
_cell.length_b   1.000
_cell.length_c   1.000
_cell.angle_alpha   90.00
_cell.angle_beta   90.00
_cell.angle_gamma   90.00
#
_symmetry.space_group_name_H-M   'P 1'
#
loop_
_entity.id
_entity.type
_entity.pdbx_description
1 polymer ?
#
loop_
_entity_poly.entity_id
_entity_poly.type
_entity_poly.pdbx_seq_one_letter_code
_entity_poly.pdbx_strand_id
1 'polypeptide(L)'
;MSSSLPDDINALKRLLAEQEALNRALLEKLNEREREIDHLQAQLDKLRRMNFGSRSEKVSRRIAQMEADLNRLQKESDRERYADW
;
A
#
# COMPACT_ATOMS: atom_id res chain seq x y z
N MET A 1 -27.31 -10.75 -32.85
CA MET A 1 -27.29 -12.18 -33.24
C MET A 1 -28.12 -12.92 -32.21
N SER A 2 -29.32 -13.38 -32.57
CA SER A 2 -30.21 -14.08 -31.64
C SER A 2 -29.71 -15.51 -31.50
N SER A 3 -28.99 -15.83 -30.43
CA SER A 3 -28.66 -17.21 -30.08
C SER A 3 -29.90 -17.80 -29.44
N SER A 4 -30.79 -18.41 -30.23
CA SER A 4 -31.95 -19.11 -29.67
C SER A 4 -31.45 -20.25 -28.79
N LEU A 5 -31.98 -20.35 -27.56
CA LEU A 5 -31.69 -21.51 -26.72
C LEU A 5 -32.16 -22.79 -27.43
N PRO A 6 -31.44 -23.91 -27.27
CA PRO A 6 -31.93 -25.20 -27.73
C PRO A 6 -33.25 -25.57 -27.04
N ASP A 7 -34.25 -26.03 -27.80
CA ASP A 7 -35.54 -26.49 -27.21
C ASP A 7 -35.45 -27.91 -26.61
N ASP A 8 -34.37 -28.64 -26.88
CA ASP A 8 -34.14 -29.99 -26.32
C ASP A 8 -33.66 -29.92 -24.86
N ILE A 9 -34.37 -30.59 -23.97
CA ILE A 9 -34.08 -30.62 -22.53
C ILE A 9 -32.68 -31.17 -22.22
N ASN A 10 -32.17 -32.12 -23.03
CA ASN A 10 -30.83 -32.68 -22.82
C ASN A 10 -29.74 -31.71 -23.30
N ALA A 11 -29.99 -30.95 -24.36
CA ALA A 11 -29.12 -29.85 -24.78
C ALA A 11 -29.07 -28.73 -23.73
N LEU A 12 -30.21 -28.35 -23.15
CA LEU A 12 -30.28 -27.35 -22.08
C LEU A 12 -29.52 -27.78 -20.82
N LYS A 13 -29.67 -29.05 -20.39
CA LYS A 13 -28.93 -29.59 -19.23
C LYS A 13 -27.42 -29.58 -19.46
N ARG A 14 -26.97 -29.91 -20.67
CA ARG A 14 -25.53 -29.85 -21.04
C ARG A 14 -25.00 -28.42 -21.01
N LEU A 15 -25.74 -27.47 -21.60
CA LEU A 15 -25.38 -26.06 -21.60
C LEU A 15 -25.30 -25.49 -20.17
N LEU A 16 -26.24 -25.87 -19.30
CA LEU A 16 -26.23 -25.48 -17.90
C LEU A 16 -24.98 -26.02 -17.18
N ALA A 17 -24.65 -27.30 -17.36
CA ALA A 17 -23.46 -27.90 -16.76
C ALA A 17 -22.16 -27.23 -17.24
N GLU A 18 -22.08 -26.88 -18.52
CA GLU A 18 -20.94 -26.15 -19.09
C GLU A 18 -20.82 -24.75 -18.48
N GLN A 19 -21.95 -24.03 -18.36
CA GLN A 19 -21.97 -22.71 -17.74
C GLN A 19 -21.60 -22.76 -16.25
N GLU A 20 -22.06 -23.78 -15.52
CA GLU A 20 -21.67 -23.99 -14.13
C GLU A 20 -20.17 -24.27 -13.99
N ALA A 21 -19.59 -25.07 -14.89
CA ALA A 21 -18.15 -25.34 -14.90
C ALA A 21 -17.35 -24.07 -15.20
N LEU A 22 -17.79 -23.27 -16.17
CA LEU A 22 -17.19 -21.98 -16.49
C LEU A 22 -17.28 -21.00 -15.31
N ASN A 23 -18.44 -20.92 -14.66
CA ASN A 23 -18.64 -20.08 -13.48
C ASN A 23 -17.69 -20.48 -12.34
N ARG A 24 -17.51 -21.78 -12.09
CA ARG A 24 -16.55 -22.28 -11.08
C ARG A 24 -15.11 -21.89 -11.42
N ALA A 25 -14.71 -22.04 -12.68
CA ALA A 25 -13.37 -21.65 -13.12
C ALA A 25 -13.12 -20.14 -12.99
N LEU A 26 -14.13 -19.33 -13.31
CA LEU A 26 -14.05 -17.88 -13.15
C LEU A 26 -13.96 -17.46 -11.68
N LEU A 27 -14.75 -18.10 -10.80
CA LEU A 27 -14.68 -17.85 -9.36
C LEU A 27 -13.31 -18.19 -8.78
N GLU A 28 -12.71 -19.32 -9.17
CA GLU A 28 -11.37 -19.68 -8.71
C GLU A 28 -10.31 -18.66 -9.18
N LYS A 29 -10.41 -18.21 -10.43
CA LYS A 29 -9.52 -17.17 -10.96
C LYS A 29 -9.68 -15.85 -10.20
N LEU A 30 -10.90 -15.53 -9.77
CA LEU A 30 -11.20 -14.32 -8.99
C LEU A 30 -10.58 -14.41 -7.59
N ASN A 31 -10.77 -15.54 -6.91
CA ASN A 31 -10.17 -15.83 -5.61
C ASN A 31 -8.63 -15.74 -5.65
N GLU A 32 -8.00 -16.24 -6.71
CA GLU A 32 -6.55 -16.15 -6.87
C GLU A 32 -6.09 -14.70 -7.04
N ARG A 33 -6.83 -13.89 -7.80
CA ARG A 33 -6.55 -12.46 -7.94
C ARG A 33 -6.73 -11.70 -6.62
N GLU A 34 -7.74 -12.04 -5.82
CA GLU A 34 -7.95 -11.43 -4.50
C GLU A 34 -6.77 -11.71 -3.57
N ARG A 35 -6.27 -12.96 -3.52
CA ARG A 35 -5.07 -13.30 -2.75
C ARG A 35 -3.84 -12.53 -3.21
N GLU A 36 -3.68 -12.35 -4.53
CA GLU A 36 -2.58 -11.57 -5.11
C GLU A 36 -2.67 -10.09 -4.73
N ILE A 37 -3.88 -9.52 -4.71
CA ILE A 37 -4.14 -8.14 -4.25
C ILE A 37 -3.77 -7.99 -2.78
N ASP A 38 -4.22 -8.89 -1.91
CA ASP A 38 -3.92 -8.85 -0.47
C ASP A 38 -2.41 -8.93 -0.22
N HIS A 39 -1.72 -9.81 -0.95
CA HIS A 39 -0.27 -9.96 -0.88
C HIS A 39 0.46 -8.67 -1.29
N LEU A 40 0.06 -8.05 -2.40
CA LEU A 40 0.66 -6.80 -2.88
C LEU A 40 0.37 -5.63 -1.94
N GLN A 41 -0.83 -5.55 -1.35
CA GLN A 41 -1.15 -4.53 -0.35
C GLN A 41 -0.29 -4.67 0.90
N ALA A 42 -0.09 -5.89 1.40
CA ALA A 42 0.80 -6.13 2.53
C ALA A 42 2.27 -5.71 2.22
N GLN A 43 2.75 -5.97 1.01
CA GLN A 43 4.08 -5.51 0.57
C GLN A 43 4.17 -3.99 0.48
N LEU A 44 3.14 -3.32 -0.05
CA LEU A 44 3.09 -1.86 -0.13
C LEU A 44 3.11 -1.22 1.26
N ASP A 45 2.34 -1.76 2.21
CA ASP A 45 2.37 -1.29 3.59
C ASP A 45 3.72 -1.52 4.26
N LYS A 46 4.34 -2.69 3.97
CA LYS A 46 5.79 -2.98 4.03
C LYS A 46 6.65 -1.74 3.76
N LEU A 47 6.65 -1.40 2.47
CA LEU A 47 7.51 -0.37 1.90
C LEU A 47 7.19 1.02 2.44
N ARG A 48 5.89 1.34 2.63
CA ARG A 48 5.46 2.61 3.21
C ARG A 48 6.02 2.80 4.62
N ARG A 49 5.92 1.78 5.50
CA ARG A 49 6.48 1.83 6.86
C ARG A 49 8.00 2.01 6.83
N MET A 50 8.71 1.29 5.97
CA MET A 50 10.17 1.42 5.83
C MET A 50 10.59 2.80 5.33
N ASN A 51 9.88 3.34 4.33
CA ASN A 51 10.21 4.62 3.72
C ASN A 51 9.86 5.80 4.62
N PHE A 52 8.73 5.75 5.35
CA PHE A 52 8.38 6.77 6.33
C PHE A 52 9.24 6.66 7.59
N GLY A 53 9.46 5.47 8.15
CA GLY A 53 10.28 5.30 9.35
C GLY A 53 11.70 5.82 9.14
N SER A 54 12.42 5.24 8.16
CA SER A 54 13.84 5.57 7.93
C SER A 54 14.05 7.02 7.46
N ARG A 55 13.14 7.59 6.65
CA ARG A 55 13.25 8.97 6.19
C ARG A 55 12.81 9.97 7.26
N SER A 56 11.74 9.68 8.01
CA SER A 56 11.29 10.52 9.12
C SER A 56 12.35 10.57 10.21
N GLU A 57 12.93 9.44 10.59
CA GLU A 57 13.99 9.40 11.61
C GLU A 57 15.26 10.17 11.19
N LYS A 58 15.63 10.11 9.90
CA LYS A 58 16.73 10.94 9.35
C LYS A 58 16.40 12.43 9.41
N VAL A 59 15.17 12.82 9.09
CA VAL A 59 14.72 14.22 9.16
C VAL A 59 14.68 14.70 10.61
N SER A 60 14.11 13.92 11.54
CA SER A 60 14.06 14.25 12.97
C SER A 60 15.46 14.42 13.58
N ARG A 61 16.42 13.55 13.23
CA ARG A 61 17.82 13.73 13.66
C ARG A 61 18.45 15.02 13.14
N ARG A 62 18.19 15.40 11.88
CA ARG A 62 18.67 16.67 11.33
C ARG A 62 18.03 17.87 12.02
N ILE A 63 16.73 17.81 12.34
CA ILE A 63 16.03 18.86 13.10
C ILE A 63 16.67 19.02 14.47
N ALA A 64 16.83 17.94 15.23
CA ALA A 64 17.44 17.99 16.56
C ALA A 64 18.87 18.54 16.55
N GLN A 65 19.68 18.18 15.54
CA GLN A 65 21.02 18.76 15.38
C GLN A 65 20.96 20.27 15.11
N MET A 66 20.10 20.71 14.18
CA MET A 66 19.94 22.14 13.89
C MET A 66 19.42 22.92 15.10
N GLU A 67 18.49 22.37 15.88
CA GLU A 67 18.00 22.97 17.12
C GLU A 67 19.11 23.10 18.18
N ALA A 68 19.96 22.07 18.31
CA ALA A 68 21.11 22.11 19.21
C ALA A 68 22.15 23.16 18.78
N ASP A 69 22.45 23.23 17.49
CA ASP A 69 23.37 24.22 16.92
C ASP A 69 22.83 25.65 17.12
N LEU A 70 21.55 25.88 16.89
CA LEU A 70 20.90 27.17 17.15
C LEU A 70 20.98 27.57 18.63
N ASN A 71 20.68 26.65 19.55
CA ASN A 71 20.76 26.91 20.99
C ASN A 71 22.19 27.26 21.43
N ARG A 72 23.18 26.57 20.87
CA ARG A 72 24.59 26.87 21.11
C ARG A 72 24.95 28.28 20.63
N LEU A 73 24.62 28.62 19.39
CA LEU A 73 24.89 29.94 18.81
C LEU A 73 24.21 31.06 19.59
N GLN A 74 22.96 30.85 20.04
CA GLN A 74 22.25 31.82 20.88
C GLN A 74 22.97 32.04 22.22
N LYS A 75 23.39 30.96 22.89
CA LYS A 75 24.15 31.06 24.16
C LYS A 75 25.50 31.72 23.99
N GLU A 76 26.21 31.48 22.89
CA GLU A 76 27.46 32.16 22.56
C GLU A 76 27.21 33.66 22.37
N SER A 77 26.19 34.03 21.60
CA SER A 77 25.80 35.44 21.40
C SER A 77 25.36 36.12 22.70
N ASP A 78 24.57 35.45 23.54
CA ASP A 78 24.15 35.99 24.83
C ASP A 78 25.37 36.19 25.75
N ARG A 79 26.30 35.23 25.79
CA ARG A 79 27.54 35.35 26.56
C ARG A 79 28.40 36.52 26.09
N GLU A 80 28.59 36.69 24.79
CA GLU A 80 29.32 37.85 24.24
C GLU A 80 28.63 39.16 24.62
N ARG A 81 27.30 39.21 24.51
CA ARG A 81 26.49 40.40 24.84
C ARG A 81 26.56 40.78 26.32
N TYR A 82 26.70 39.82 27.21
CA TYR A 82 26.84 40.04 28.66
C TYR A 82 28.29 40.13 29.15
N ALA A 83 29.29 39.82 28.30
CA ALA A 83 30.71 39.94 28.62
C ALA A 83 31.27 41.36 28.39
N ASP A 84 30.56 42.19 27.61
CA ASP A 84 30.90 43.59 27.31
C ASP A 84 30.38 44.61 28.36
N TRP A 85 29.95 44.16 29.54
CA TRP A 85 29.59 44.98 30.73
C TRP A 85 30.56 44.73 31.88
#